data_AF-A0A7D5Z6R9-F1
#
_entry.id   AF-A0A7D5Z6R9-F1
#
_cell.length_a   1.000
_cell.length_b   1.000
_cell.length_c   1.000
_cell.angle_alpha   90.00
_cell.angle_beta   90.00
_cell.angle_gamma   90.00
#
_symmetry.space_group_name_H-M   'P 1'
#
loop_
_entity.id
_entity.type
_entity.pdbx_description
1 polymer ?
#
loop_
_entity_poly.entity_id
_entity_poly.type
_entity_poly.pdbx_seq_one_letter_code
_entity_poly.pdbx_strand_id
1 'polypeptide(L)'
;MSHKTVTLDRYGDTQLRIGLDHSEEPVVFTACSRALSRSSSIFRSMLYGDTVGNEPEIISRRENQIIDVHHDTLVPMTTLLCIIHSKFDQVPPALSVDELYDLVVVARKYDMMTALRPWTAKWTKILGTNTQSTQEEITKALWIYWELGQRDAFYLAVRRLTVESRAPVNSCPDGLQTPPGIAGEYQELTALRFLVLSPAHV
;
A
#
# COMPACT_ATOMS: atom_id res chain seq x y z
N MET A 1 -17.34 -11.52 -24.85
CA MET A 1 -16.10 -10.87 -24.39
C MET A 1 -15.47 -11.78 -23.35
N SER A 2 -14.19 -12.11 -23.50
CA SER A 2 -13.53 -13.18 -22.76
C SER A 2 -12.67 -12.58 -21.64
N HIS A 3 -13.20 -12.45 -20.43
CA HIS A 3 -12.42 -11.93 -19.30
C HIS A 3 -11.38 -12.96 -18.84
N LYS A 4 -10.14 -12.51 -18.58
CA LYS A 4 -9.12 -13.34 -17.94
C LYS A 4 -9.58 -13.69 -16.53
N THR A 5 -9.71 -14.99 -16.25
CA THR A 5 -10.12 -15.48 -14.93
C THR A 5 -8.92 -16.10 -14.20
N VAL A 6 -8.76 -15.76 -12.92
CA VAL A 6 -7.71 -16.29 -12.03
C VAL A 6 -8.37 -16.94 -10.82
N THR A 7 -8.02 -18.19 -10.51
CA THR A 7 -8.57 -18.91 -9.35
C THR A 7 -7.59 -18.85 -8.18
N LEU A 8 -7.91 -18.06 -7.15
CA LEU A 8 -7.14 -17.99 -5.90
C LEU A 8 -7.54 -19.11 -4.94
N ASP A 9 -8.84 -19.43 -4.90
CA ASP A 9 -9.41 -20.51 -4.11
C ASP A 9 -10.30 -21.40 -4.98
N ARG A 10 -10.04 -22.71 -4.97
CA ARG A 10 -10.83 -23.69 -5.73
C ARG A 10 -12.26 -23.83 -5.24
N TYR A 11 -12.51 -23.44 -3.99
CA TYR A 11 -13.83 -23.39 -3.36
C TYR A 11 -14.26 -21.94 -3.10
N GLY A 12 -13.71 -20.99 -3.88
CA GLY A 12 -14.08 -19.59 -3.79
C GLY A 12 -15.57 -19.39 -4.03
N ASP A 13 -16.17 -18.54 -3.21
CA ASP A 13 -17.59 -18.19 -3.19
C ASP A 13 -17.84 -16.74 -3.61
N THR A 14 -16.78 -16.01 -3.97
CA THR A 14 -16.81 -14.59 -4.35
C THR A 14 -15.92 -14.34 -5.56
N GLN A 15 -16.33 -13.41 -6.41
CA GLN A 15 -15.55 -12.94 -7.56
C GLN A 15 -15.13 -11.48 -7.38
N LEU A 16 -13.86 -11.16 -7.60
CA LEU A 16 -13.34 -9.79 -7.59
C LEU A 16 -13.01 -9.37 -9.01
N ARG A 17 -13.53 -8.24 -9.47
CA ARG A 17 -13.22 -7.68 -10.78
C ARG A 17 -12.28 -6.48 -10.64
N ILE A 18 -11.14 -6.52 -11.31
CA ILE A 18 -10.03 -5.56 -11.14
C ILE A 18 -9.58 -4.99 -12.49
N GLY A 19 -9.32 -3.68 -12.55
CA GLY A 19 -8.61 -3.02 -13.66
C GLY A 19 -9.46 -2.61 -14.87
N LEU A 20 -10.59 -1.91 -14.71
CA LEU A 20 -11.33 -1.38 -15.88
C LEU A 20 -10.80 -0.03 -16.41
N ASP A 21 -10.08 0.75 -15.60
CA ASP A 21 -9.81 2.16 -15.94
C ASP A 21 -8.72 2.38 -17.02
N HIS A 22 -8.05 1.33 -17.50
CA HIS A 22 -6.86 1.45 -18.36
C HIS A 22 -6.99 0.83 -19.76
N SER A 23 -8.20 0.70 -20.31
CA SER A 23 -8.44 0.14 -21.65
C SER A 23 -8.03 -1.34 -21.82
N GLU A 24 -7.63 -2.01 -20.75
CA GLU A 24 -7.37 -3.45 -20.72
C GLU A 24 -8.61 -4.22 -20.24
N GLU A 25 -8.77 -5.48 -20.68
CA GLU A 25 -9.87 -6.31 -20.23
C GLU A 25 -9.72 -6.61 -18.72
N PRO A 26 -10.79 -6.44 -17.92
CA PRO A 26 -10.69 -6.66 -16.49
C PRO A 26 -10.37 -8.12 -16.17
N VAL A 27 -9.59 -8.30 -15.10
CA VAL A 27 -9.27 -9.62 -14.58
C VAL A 27 -10.26 -9.97 -13.47
N VAL A 28 -10.83 -11.17 -13.55
CA VAL A 28 -11.78 -11.69 -12.56
C VAL A 28 -11.09 -12.73 -11.70
N PHE A 29 -11.05 -12.50 -10.39
CA PHE A 29 -10.46 -13.41 -9.42
C PHE A 29 -11.55 -14.18 -8.69
N THR A 30 -11.49 -15.51 -8.71
CA THR A 30 -12.32 -16.35 -7.84
C THR A 30 -11.63 -16.50 -6.48
N ALA A 31 -12.25 -15.98 -5.43
CA ALA A 31 -11.71 -15.84 -4.09
C ALA A 31 -12.67 -16.37 -3.03
N CYS A 32 -12.17 -16.53 -1.81
CA CYS A 32 -12.95 -16.91 -0.63
C CYS A 32 -13.35 -15.67 0.18
N SER A 33 -14.64 -15.41 0.31
CA SER A 33 -15.27 -14.35 1.11
C SER A 33 -14.74 -14.28 2.54
N ARG A 34 -14.50 -15.45 3.15
CA ARG A 34 -13.98 -15.57 4.52
C ARG A 34 -12.52 -15.15 4.61
N ALA A 35 -11.70 -15.42 3.60
CA ALA A 35 -10.30 -14.95 3.59
C ALA A 35 -10.23 -13.43 3.44
N LEU A 36 -11.05 -12.88 2.55
CA LEU A 36 -11.20 -11.43 2.33
C LEU A 36 -11.64 -10.72 3.62
N SER A 37 -12.77 -11.14 4.19
CA SER A 37 -13.36 -10.50 5.38
C SER A 37 -12.52 -10.64 6.66
N ARG A 38 -11.75 -11.72 6.82
CA ARG A 38 -10.80 -11.83 7.94
C ARG A 38 -9.64 -10.86 7.81
N SER A 39 -9.20 -10.61 6.58
CA SER A 39 -7.97 -9.87 6.31
C SER A 39 -8.19 -8.38 6.07
N SER A 40 -9.43 -7.98 5.77
CA SER A 40 -9.81 -6.60 5.44
C SER A 40 -11.18 -6.26 6.02
N SER A 41 -11.22 -5.21 6.84
CA SER A 41 -12.48 -4.63 7.32
C SER A 41 -13.31 -4.04 6.17
N ILE A 42 -12.64 -3.48 5.15
CA ILE A 42 -13.27 -2.93 3.95
C ILE A 42 -13.98 -4.03 3.16
N PHE A 43 -13.31 -5.16 2.86
CA PHE A 43 -13.98 -6.28 2.18
C PHE A 43 -15.07 -6.91 3.04
N ARG A 44 -14.90 -6.97 4.37
CA ARG A 44 -15.97 -7.43 5.26
C ARG A 44 -17.22 -6.56 5.13
N SER A 45 -17.06 -5.24 5.15
CA SER A 45 -18.17 -4.30 4.97
C SER A 45 -18.80 -4.43 3.58
N MET A 46 -18.01 -4.61 2.52
CA MET A 46 -18.53 -4.83 1.15
C MET A 46 -19.30 -6.15 1.03
N LEU A 47 -18.89 -7.19 1.73
CA LEU A 47 -19.51 -8.51 1.69
C LEU A 47 -20.78 -8.60 2.54
N TYR A 48 -20.78 -8.00 3.73
CA TYR A 48 -21.81 -8.23 4.75
C TYR A 48 -22.62 -6.98 5.13
N GLY A 49 -22.25 -5.79 4.66
CA GLY A 49 -23.04 -4.58 4.86
C GLY A 49 -22.94 -3.97 6.26
N ASP A 50 -21.81 -4.09 6.95
CA ASP A 50 -21.60 -3.59 8.33
C ASP A 50 -21.69 -2.04 8.51
N THR A 51 -22.18 -1.29 7.52
CA THR A 51 -22.56 0.11 7.69
C THR A 51 -23.93 0.20 8.38
N VAL A 52 -23.91 0.60 9.65
CA VAL A 52 -25.06 0.99 10.46
C VAL A 52 -26.02 1.86 9.63
N GLY A 53 -27.21 1.33 9.30
CA GLY A 53 -28.33 2.16 8.83
C GLY A 53 -29.20 1.63 7.69
N ASN A 54 -28.80 0.59 6.97
CA ASN A 54 -29.67 0.01 5.94
C ASN A 54 -30.24 -1.33 6.41
N GLU A 55 -31.57 -1.44 6.32
CA GLU A 55 -32.34 -2.62 6.70
C GLU A 55 -31.74 -3.91 6.10
N PRO A 56 -31.88 -5.04 6.79
CA PRO A 56 -31.40 -6.32 6.30
C PRO A 56 -32.33 -6.77 5.16
N GLU A 57 -32.13 -6.25 3.96
CA GLU A 57 -32.42 -7.06 2.78
C GLU A 57 -31.53 -8.28 2.93
N ILE A 58 -32.17 -9.38 3.32
CA ILE A 58 -31.60 -10.71 3.48
C ILE A 58 -30.68 -10.94 2.29
N ILE A 59 -29.38 -10.70 2.46
CA ILE A 59 -28.34 -11.04 1.50
C ILE A 59 -28.28 -12.55 1.56
N SER A 60 -29.24 -13.17 0.88
CA SER A 60 -29.11 -14.51 0.36
C SER A 60 -27.69 -14.63 -0.12
N ARG A 61 -26.93 -15.54 0.51
CA ARG A 61 -25.58 -15.93 0.09
C ARG A 61 -25.68 -16.36 -1.36
N ARG A 62 -25.64 -15.41 -2.30
CA ARG A 62 -25.59 -15.71 -3.71
C ARG A 62 -24.21 -16.27 -3.91
N GLU A 63 -24.14 -17.57 -4.17
CA GLU A 63 -22.96 -18.15 -4.80
C GLU A 63 -22.59 -17.25 -5.98
N ASN A 64 -21.32 -16.83 -6.04
CA ASN A 64 -20.79 -15.85 -7.00
C ASN A 64 -21.19 -14.38 -6.75
N GLN A 65 -21.12 -13.89 -5.52
CA GLN A 65 -21.14 -12.44 -5.28
C GLN A 65 -19.96 -11.78 -6.01
N ILE A 66 -20.24 -10.79 -6.87
CA ILE A 66 -19.23 -10.03 -7.61
C ILE A 66 -18.96 -8.74 -6.85
N ILE A 67 -17.71 -8.53 -6.43
CA ILE A 67 -17.22 -7.27 -5.88
C ILE A 67 -16.42 -6.59 -6.98
N ASP A 68 -16.82 -5.36 -7.31
CA ASP A 68 -16.16 -4.56 -8.34
C ASP A 68 -15.18 -3.57 -7.71
N VAL A 69 -13.88 -3.80 -7.92
CA VAL A 69 -12.77 -2.95 -7.43
C VAL A 69 -11.98 -2.38 -8.61
N HIS A 70 -12.71 -1.94 -9.62
CA HIS A 70 -12.18 -1.66 -10.95
C HIS A 70 -11.16 -0.53 -11.05
N HIS A 71 -11.16 0.39 -10.08
CA HIS A 71 -10.21 1.50 -9.98
C HIS A 71 -8.85 1.11 -9.37
N ASP A 72 -8.68 -0.15 -8.95
CA ASP A 72 -7.43 -0.60 -8.33
C ASP A 72 -6.40 -1.13 -9.32
N THR A 73 -5.14 -0.85 -9.01
CA THR A 73 -3.98 -1.36 -9.74
C THR A 73 -3.86 -2.89 -9.59
N LEU A 74 -3.82 -3.59 -10.72
CA LEU A 74 -3.91 -5.05 -10.78
C LEU A 74 -2.78 -5.76 -10.02
N VAL A 75 -1.53 -5.33 -10.19
CA VAL A 75 -0.33 -6.00 -9.64
C VAL A 75 -0.29 -6.00 -8.10
N PRO A 76 -0.36 -4.85 -7.40
CA PRO A 76 -0.34 -4.84 -5.93
C PRO A 76 -1.56 -5.53 -5.33
N MET A 77 -2.75 -5.40 -5.95
CA MET A 77 -3.94 -6.10 -5.49
C MET A 77 -3.78 -7.63 -5.64
N THR A 78 -3.22 -8.10 -6.77
CA THR A 78 -2.91 -9.54 -6.95
C THR A 78 -1.99 -10.06 -5.86
N THR A 79 -0.98 -9.27 -5.46
CA THR A 79 -0.05 -9.63 -4.39
C THR A 79 -0.76 -9.78 -3.04
N LEU A 80 -1.62 -8.83 -2.66
CA LEU A 80 -2.43 -8.92 -1.43
C LEU A 80 -3.35 -10.13 -1.44
N LEU A 81 -4.01 -10.38 -2.56
CA LEU A 81 -4.89 -11.53 -2.73
C LEU A 81 -4.12 -12.84 -2.58
N CYS A 82 -2.93 -12.95 -3.17
CA CYS A 82 -2.07 -14.12 -2.98
C CYS A 82 -1.70 -14.32 -1.50
N ILE A 83 -1.34 -13.25 -0.78
CA ILE A 83 -0.99 -13.32 0.65
C ILE A 83 -2.17 -13.87 1.46
N ILE A 84 -3.37 -13.31 1.33
CA ILE A 84 -4.51 -13.71 2.18
C ILE A 84 -5.09 -15.08 1.80
N HIS A 85 -4.82 -15.55 0.58
CA HIS A 85 -5.15 -16.89 0.12
C HIS A 85 -4.01 -17.90 0.31
N SER A 86 -2.94 -17.53 1.02
CA SER A 86 -1.79 -18.40 1.29
C SER A 86 -1.10 -18.94 0.04
N LYS A 87 -1.15 -18.20 -1.08
CA LYS A 87 -0.41 -18.46 -2.33
C LYS A 87 0.98 -17.85 -2.24
N PHE A 88 1.73 -18.22 -1.20
CA PHE A 88 3.03 -17.60 -0.89
C PHE A 88 4.09 -17.86 -1.96
N ASP A 89 3.94 -18.92 -2.73
CA ASP A 89 4.74 -19.22 -3.93
C ASP A 89 4.63 -18.15 -5.02
N GLN A 90 3.54 -17.38 -5.02
CA GLN A 90 3.27 -16.29 -5.96
C GLN A 90 3.61 -14.90 -5.38
N VAL A 91 4.03 -14.82 -4.11
CA VAL A 91 4.40 -13.55 -3.48
C VAL A 91 5.85 -13.20 -3.85
N PRO A 92 6.11 -12.01 -4.42
CA PRO A 92 7.46 -11.64 -4.87
C PRO A 92 8.49 -11.71 -3.73
N PRO A 93 9.65 -12.35 -3.94
CA PRO A 93 10.68 -12.45 -2.92
C PRO A 93 11.35 -11.09 -2.63
N ALA A 94 11.27 -10.15 -3.55
CA ALA A 94 11.79 -8.78 -3.48
C ALA A 94 10.85 -7.87 -4.27
N LEU A 95 10.82 -6.59 -3.91
CA LEU A 95 10.04 -5.54 -4.57
C LEU A 95 10.93 -4.32 -4.74
N SER A 96 10.77 -3.60 -5.85
CA SER A 96 11.35 -2.25 -6.02
C SER A 96 10.69 -1.24 -5.07
N VAL A 97 11.25 -0.03 -4.99
CA VAL A 97 10.65 1.07 -4.20
C VAL A 97 9.23 1.36 -4.69
N ASP A 98 9.02 1.42 -6.01
CA ASP A 98 7.72 1.72 -6.60
C ASP A 98 6.71 0.59 -6.36
N GLU A 99 7.11 -0.66 -6.60
CA GLU A 99 6.21 -1.80 -6.41
C GLU A 99 5.78 -1.96 -4.94
N LEU A 100 6.70 -1.74 -4.00
CA LEU A 100 6.39 -1.80 -2.57
C LEU A 100 5.56 -0.60 -2.13
N TYR A 101 5.79 0.58 -2.70
CA TYR A 101 4.97 1.76 -2.44
C TYR A 101 3.53 1.53 -2.88
N ASP A 102 3.32 1.06 -4.11
CA ASP A 102 1.99 0.74 -4.65
C ASP A 102 1.29 -0.34 -3.82
N LEU A 103 2.03 -1.37 -3.40
CA LEU A 103 1.51 -2.42 -2.51
C LEU A 103 1.06 -1.84 -1.17
N VAL A 104 1.86 -0.95 -0.55
CA VAL A 104 1.51 -0.30 0.72
C VAL A 104 0.29 0.60 0.55
N VAL A 105 0.18 1.35 -0.55
CA VAL A 105 -0.99 2.21 -0.84
C VAL A 105 -2.27 1.37 -0.92
N VAL A 106 -2.26 0.28 -1.68
CA VAL A 106 -3.44 -0.61 -1.77
C VAL A 106 -3.71 -1.31 -0.45
N ALA A 107 -2.67 -1.79 0.26
CA ALA A 107 -2.84 -2.44 1.56
C ALA A 107 -3.47 -1.51 2.58
N ARG A 108 -3.08 -0.24 2.60
CA ARG A 108 -3.69 0.78 3.46
C ARG A 108 -5.15 1.04 3.06
N LYS A 109 -5.43 1.19 1.76
CA LYS A 109 -6.80 1.41 1.23
C LYS A 109 -7.77 0.32 1.70
N TYR A 110 -7.33 -0.93 1.75
CA TYR A 110 -8.16 -2.07 2.13
C TYR A 110 -8.00 -2.51 3.57
N ASP A 111 -7.27 -1.77 4.41
CA ASP A 111 -7.01 -2.13 5.82
C ASP A 111 -6.35 -3.52 5.97
N MET A 112 -5.31 -3.76 5.18
CA MET A 112 -4.59 -5.04 5.08
C MET A 112 -3.11 -4.92 5.45
N MET A 113 -2.67 -3.82 6.07
CA MET A 113 -1.26 -3.58 6.41
C MET A 113 -0.64 -4.68 7.27
N THR A 114 -1.43 -5.30 8.15
CA THR A 114 -0.98 -6.41 9.00
C THR A 114 -0.59 -7.66 8.20
N ALA A 115 -1.18 -7.87 7.02
CA ALA A 115 -0.86 -8.98 6.14
C ALA A 115 0.56 -8.89 5.57
N LEU A 116 1.14 -7.69 5.49
CA LEU A 116 2.49 -7.48 4.92
C LEU A 116 3.64 -7.81 5.89
N ARG A 117 3.35 -7.93 7.20
CA ARG A 117 4.36 -8.11 8.26
C ARG A 117 5.40 -9.21 8.01
N PRO A 118 5.06 -10.40 7.49
CA PRO A 118 6.04 -11.46 7.27
C PRO A 118 7.17 -11.07 6.30
N TRP A 119 6.93 -10.12 5.39
CA TRP A 119 7.90 -9.72 4.36
C TRP A 119 8.55 -8.37 4.65
N THR A 120 8.03 -7.59 5.59
CA THR A 120 8.49 -6.22 5.88
C THR A 120 10.01 -6.13 5.99
N ALA A 121 10.64 -6.95 6.84
CA ALA A 121 12.10 -6.89 7.04
C ALA A 121 12.89 -7.20 5.76
N LYS A 122 12.38 -8.10 4.92
CA LYS A 122 13.03 -8.52 3.68
C LYS A 122 12.89 -7.45 2.60
N TRP A 123 11.68 -6.96 2.36
CA TRP A 123 11.43 -5.96 1.33
C TRP A 123 12.06 -4.61 1.66
N THR A 124 12.07 -4.21 2.93
CA THR A 124 12.65 -2.91 3.35
C THR A 124 14.17 -2.89 3.36
N LYS A 125 14.84 -4.04 3.55
CA LYS A 125 16.32 -4.13 3.49
C LYS A 125 16.88 -3.69 2.14
N ILE A 126 16.11 -3.87 1.06
CA ILE A 126 16.53 -3.58 -0.32
C ILE A 126 16.44 -2.08 -0.64
N LEU A 127 15.63 -1.32 0.11
CA LEU A 127 15.39 0.10 -0.14
C LEU A 127 16.55 1.01 0.34
N GLY A 128 17.38 0.55 1.28
CA GLY A 128 18.34 1.40 2.01
C GLY A 128 19.71 1.62 1.35
N THR A 129 19.96 1.07 0.16
CA THR A 129 21.34 0.84 -0.32
C THR A 129 21.85 1.75 -1.43
N ASN A 130 21.03 2.62 -2.03
CA ASN A 130 21.48 3.43 -3.17
C ASN A 130 21.77 4.89 -2.76
N THR A 131 22.99 5.37 -3.05
CA THR A 131 23.42 6.77 -2.84
C THR A 131 23.02 7.68 -4.01
N GLN A 132 22.37 7.13 -5.04
CA GLN A 132 21.92 7.86 -6.24
C GLN A 132 20.39 7.94 -6.34
N SER A 133 19.66 7.68 -5.25
CA SER A 133 18.21 7.75 -5.25
C SER A 133 17.71 9.16 -5.53
N THR A 134 16.69 9.26 -6.37
CA THR A 134 15.96 10.49 -6.65
C THR A 134 15.17 10.93 -5.41
N GLN A 135 14.80 12.22 -5.35
CA GLN A 135 13.97 12.75 -4.26
C GLN A 135 12.61 12.03 -4.18
N GLU A 136 12.04 11.64 -5.32
CA GLU A 136 10.79 10.87 -5.37
C GLU A 136 10.94 9.50 -4.71
N GLU A 137 11.97 8.73 -5.07
CA GLU A 137 12.26 7.42 -4.47
C GLU A 137 12.50 7.52 -2.97
N ILE A 138 13.22 8.56 -2.51
CA ILE A 138 13.42 8.81 -1.08
C ILE A 138 12.09 9.07 -0.37
N THR A 139 11.18 9.83 -1.00
CA THR A 139 9.87 10.14 -0.42
C THR A 139 8.98 8.90 -0.35
N LYS A 140 8.96 8.08 -1.40
CA LYS A 140 8.29 6.76 -1.42
C LYS A 140 8.85 5.83 -0.34
N ALA A 141 10.17 5.74 -0.23
CA ALA A 141 10.83 4.92 0.80
C ALA A 141 10.45 5.36 2.21
N LEU A 142 10.35 6.68 2.46
CA LEU A 142 9.90 7.20 3.74
C LEU A 142 8.46 6.82 4.07
N TRP A 143 7.54 6.94 3.11
CA TRP A 143 6.16 6.48 3.26
C TRP A 143 6.13 4.98 3.62
N ILE A 144 6.88 4.15 2.89
CA ILE A 144 6.97 2.72 3.14
C ILE A 144 7.46 2.44 4.56
N TYR A 145 8.56 3.07 4.99
CA TYR A 145 9.11 2.82 6.32
C TYR A 145 8.14 3.24 7.43
N TRP A 146 7.43 4.35 7.26
CA TRP A 146 6.42 4.79 8.21
C TRP A 146 5.28 3.78 8.34
N GLU A 147 4.64 3.43 7.23
CA GLU A 147 3.48 2.53 7.21
C GLU A 147 3.82 1.11 7.69
N LEU A 148 5.05 0.65 7.43
CA LEU A 148 5.55 -0.65 7.88
C LEU A 148 6.20 -0.60 9.28
N GLY A 149 6.21 0.54 9.95
CA GLY A 149 6.74 0.71 11.31
C GLY A 149 8.27 0.56 11.43
N GLN A 150 9.02 0.73 10.34
CA GLN A 150 10.48 0.67 10.30
C GLN A 150 11.12 2.00 10.73
N ARG A 151 11.01 2.32 12.03
CA ARG A 151 11.45 3.61 12.60
C ARG A 151 12.91 3.96 12.32
N ASP A 152 13.83 3.01 12.49
CA ASP A 152 15.27 3.29 12.31
C ASP A 152 15.59 3.64 10.85
N ALA A 153 15.01 2.89 9.91
CA ALA A 153 15.17 3.11 8.48
C ALA A 153 14.52 4.43 8.04
N PHE A 154 13.36 4.76 8.63
CA PHE A 154 12.70 6.04 8.44
C PHE A 154 13.61 7.22 8.82
N TYR A 155 14.12 7.25 10.06
CA TYR A 155 14.99 8.34 10.51
C TYR A 155 16.30 8.43 9.72
N LEU A 156 16.86 7.29 9.28
CA LEU A 156 18.03 7.27 8.40
C LEU A 156 17.73 7.95 7.05
N ALA A 157 16.58 7.63 6.45
CA ALA A 157 16.16 8.21 5.18
C ALA A 157 15.87 9.72 5.31
N VAL A 158 15.26 10.17 6.41
CA VAL A 158 15.06 11.61 6.67
C VAL A 158 16.40 12.32 6.77
N ARG A 159 17.37 11.74 7.52
CA ARG A 159 18.71 12.32 7.62
C ARG A 159 19.37 12.48 6.26
N ARG A 160 19.29 11.47 5.38
CA ARG A 160 19.83 11.57 4.00
C ARG A 160 19.20 12.72 3.22
N LEU A 161 17.87 12.80 3.23
CA LEU A 161 17.14 13.89 2.58
C LEU A 161 17.58 15.27 3.11
N THR A 162 17.74 15.39 4.43
CA THR A 162 18.22 16.63 5.04
C THR A 162 19.68 16.94 4.72
N VAL A 163 20.55 15.97 4.48
CA VAL A 163 21.96 16.25 4.15
C VAL A 163 22.12 16.57 2.66
N GLU A 164 21.39 15.87 1.78
CA GLU A 164 21.52 15.97 0.32
C GLU A 164 20.73 17.14 -0.27
N SER A 165 19.68 17.61 0.40
CA SER A 165 18.91 18.79 -0.05
C SER A 165 19.73 20.09 0.09
N ARG A 166 19.90 20.83 -1.02
CA ARG A 166 20.38 22.22 -1.03
C ARG A 166 19.24 23.25 -0.90
N ALA A 167 17.99 22.82 -0.95
CA ALA A 167 16.79 23.67 -0.85
C ALA A 167 15.88 23.19 0.29
N PRO A 168 15.08 24.07 0.92
CA PRO A 168 14.11 23.65 1.91
C PRO A 168 13.09 22.69 1.26
N VAL A 169 12.86 21.54 1.90
CA VAL A 169 11.92 20.50 1.46
C VAL A 169 10.49 21.00 1.74
N ASN A 170 10.04 22.00 0.98
CA ASN A 170 8.76 22.66 1.19
C ASN A 170 7.65 22.12 0.28
N SER A 171 7.95 21.09 -0.52
CA SER A 171 6.99 20.55 -1.48
C SER A 171 7.15 19.05 -1.56
N CYS A 172 6.15 18.34 -1.04
CA CYS A 172 5.89 16.97 -1.47
C CYS A 172 5.76 16.98 -3.00
N PRO A 173 6.40 16.06 -3.75
CA PRO A 173 6.16 15.94 -5.18
C PRO A 173 4.64 15.83 -5.45
N ASP A 174 4.15 16.57 -6.45
CA ASP A 174 2.72 16.60 -6.78
C ASP A 174 2.17 15.17 -7.00
N GLY A 175 1.05 14.86 -6.36
CA GLY A 175 0.35 13.58 -6.51
C GLY A 175 0.81 12.44 -5.58
N LEU A 176 1.87 12.62 -4.78
CA LEU A 176 2.28 11.62 -3.81
C LEU A 176 1.47 11.75 -2.51
N GLN A 177 0.91 10.63 -2.04
CA GLN A 177 0.26 10.61 -0.72
C GLN A 177 1.37 10.78 0.35
N THR A 178 1.13 11.55 1.42
CA THR A 178 1.99 11.60 2.63
C THR A 178 1.24 11.14 3.88
N PRO A 179 1.84 10.34 4.80
CA PRO A 179 1.07 9.81 5.91
C PRO A 179 0.68 10.94 6.86
N PRO A 180 -0.49 10.88 7.52
CA PRO A 180 -0.89 11.90 8.49
C PRO A 180 0.15 11.98 9.63
N GLY A 181 0.70 13.18 9.87
CA GLY A 181 1.78 13.43 10.86
C GLY A 181 3.16 13.67 10.23
N ILE A 182 3.42 12.99 9.12
CA ILE A 182 4.38 13.27 8.03
C ILE A 182 4.91 14.71 7.95
N ALA A 183 4.07 15.54 7.34
CA ALA A 183 4.42 16.92 7.01
C ALA A 183 4.90 17.74 8.23
N GLY A 184 4.36 17.46 9.42
CA GLY A 184 4.77 18.13 10.67
C GLY A 184 6.16 17.70 11.12
N GLU A 185 6.45 16.40 11.18
CA GLU A 185 7.79 15.89 11.52
C GLU A 185 8.84 16.28 10.46
N TYR A 186 8.47 16.32 9.17
CA TYR A 186 9.35 16.84 8.11
C TYR A 186 9.67 18.32 8.29
N GLN A 187 8.66 19.13 8.61
CA GLN A 187 8.85 20.56 8.86
C GLN A 187 9.73 20.80 10.09
N GLU A 188 9.51 20.07 11.18
CA GLU A 188 10.35 20.17 12.39
C GLU A 188 11.79 19.74 12.12
N LEU A 189 12.02 18.61 11.45
CA LEU A 189 13.37 18.11 11.15
C LEU A 189 14.11 19.00 10.14
N THR A 190 13.38 19.60 9.19
CA THR A 190 13.95 20.60 8.27
C THR A 190 14.24 21.91 8.99
N ALA A 191 13.36 22.38 9.89
CA ALA A 191 13.56 23.59 10.69
C ALA A 191 14.74 23.45 11.67
N LEU A 192 14.92 22.27 12.28
CA LEU A 192 16.06 21.97 13.15
C LEU A 192 17.40 22.05 12.40
N ARG A 193 17.45 21.67 11.12
CA ARG A 193 18.65 21.86 10.29
C ARG A 193 19.02 23.33 10.10
N PHE A 194 18.03 24.20 9.86
CA PHE A 194 18.26 25.65 9.73
C PHE A 194 18.71 26.30 11.04
N LEU A 195 18.24 25.80 12.19
CA LEU A 195 18.66 26.29 13.51
C LEU A 195 20.09 25.83 13.89
N VAL A 196 20.49 24.62 13.51
CA VAL A 196 21.83 24.08 13.83
C VAL A 196 22.92 24.56 12.87
N LEU A 197 22.57 24.95 11.65
CA LEU A 197 23.52 25.45 10.63
C LEU A 197 23.49 26.97 10.42
N SER A 198 22.69 27.71 11.19
CA SER A 198 22.78 29.18 11.20
C SER A 198 24.07 29.58 11.92
N PRO A 199 25.02 30.28 11.27
CA PRO A 199 26.16 30.82 11.99
C PRO A 199 25.63 31.85 12.98
N ALA A 200 25.95 31.65 14.26
CA ALA A 200 25.78 32.66 15.29
C ALA A 200 26.39 33.97 14.76
N HIS A 201 25.53 34.94 14.46
CA HIS A 201 25.99 36.27 14.06
C HIS A 201 26.63 36.91 15.29
N VAL A 202 27.97 36.95 15.29
CA VAL A 202 28.78 37.90 16.04
C VAL A 202 29.07 39.08 15.11
#